data_AF-A0A1G8X2L9-F1
#
_entry.id   AF-A0A1G8X2L9-F1
#
_cell.length_a   1.000
_cell.length_b   1.000
_cell.length_c   1.000
_cell.angle_alpha   90.00
_cell.angle_beta   90.00
_cell.angle_gamma   90.00
#
_symmetry.space_group_name_H-M   'P 1'
#
loop_
_entity.id
_entity.type
_entity.pdbx_description
1 polymer ?
#
loop_
_entity_poly.entity_id
_entity_poly.type
_entity_poly.pdbx_seq_one_letter_code
_entity_poly.pdbx_strand_id
1 'polypeptide(L)'
;MRPIGPRGISEGTGVAVLVVMTVVATASVGMTVTIINDDSNEYGADFSFEYAEELKHLLVFYDDGDGLRAGNLVVAGPQGEVTWAQIEGLAPNETVEPNNLPTRLAPGNAYGAEVNEEDYIEIRYYPEGQRNEENDDPFEEAESVLLASWNEPSEGDGEDGPVEAPES
;
A
#
# COMPACT_ATOMS: atom_id res chain seq x y z
N MET A 1 19.91 59.63 -30.11
CA MET A 1 21.05 58.86 -29.55
C MET A 1 20.55 57.46 -29.17
N ARG A 2 21.43 56.45 -29.04
CA ARG A 2 21.13 55.10 -28.50
C ARG A 2 21.01 55.14 -26.95
N PRO A 3 20.71 54.05 -26.20
CA PRO A 3 20.28 52.67 -26.55
C PRO A 3 18.81 52.43 -26.09
N ILE A 4 18.23 51.27 -25.69
CA ILE A 4 18.64 49.86 -25.44
C ILE A 4 17.50 48.87 -25.82
N GLY A 5 17.62 47.57 -25.45
CA GLY A 5 16.51 46.60 -25.36
C GLY A 5 15.90 46.52 -23.93
N PRO A 6 15.11 45.48 -23.59
CA PRO A 6 15.44 44.08 -23.86
C PRO A 6 14.49 43.32 -24.80
N ARG A 7 15.05 42.28 -25.44
CA ARG A 7 14.32 41.10 -25.93
C ARG A 7 14.55 39.98 -24.90
N GLY A 8 13.66 38.99 -24.81
CA GLY A 8 13.84 37.82 -23.95
C GLY A 8 13.14 37.91 -22.57
N ILE A 9 11.80 37.95 -22.57
CA ILE A 9 10.96 37.68 -21.38
C ILE A 9 10.10 36.41 -21.55
N SER A 10 9.94 35.90 -22.78
CA SER A 10 8.83 35.02 -23.16
C SER A 10 9.24 33.69 -23.83
N GLU A 11 10.49 33.25 -23.69
CA GLU A 11 10.97 31.97 -24.24
C GLU A 11 11.29 30.97 -23.10
N GLY A 12 12.09 31.36 -22.10
CA GLY A 12 12.38 30.49 -20.94
C GLY A 12 11.20 30.36 -19.95
N THR A 13 10.51 31.46 -19.65
CA THR A 13 9.48 31.50 -18.58
C THR A 13 8.31 30.56 -18.82
N GLY A 14 7.85 30.43 -20.08
CA GLY A 14 6.76 29.52 -20.44
C GLY A 14 7.14 28.05 -20.27
N VAL A 15 8.38 27.69 -20.63
CA VAL A 15 8.91 26.33 -20.43
C VAL A 15 9.08 26.03 -18.95
N ALA A 16 9.57 26.99 -18.15
CA ALA A 16 9.71 26.80 -16.70
C ALA A 16 8.36 26.54 -16.00
N VAL A 17 7.30 27.27 -16.37
CA VAL A 17 5.94 27.04 -15.84
C VAL A 17 5.40 25.67 -16.25
N LEU A 18 5.61 25.26 -17.52
CA LEU A 18 5.23 23.92 -17.98
C LEU A 18 5.98 22.82 -17.23
N VAL A 19 7.30 22.92 -17.06
CA VAL A 19 8.11 21.92 -16.34
C VAL A 19 7.67 21.81 -14.88
N VAL A 20 7.43 22.93 -14.18
CA VAL A 20 6.93 22.89 -12.80
C VAL A 20 5.54 22.25 -12.73
N MET A 21 4.64 22.60 -13.64
CA MET A 21 3.31 22.00 -13.69
C MET A 21 3.35 20.50 -14.05
N THR A 22 4.28 20.07 -14.90
CA THR A 22 4.51 18.65 -15.20
C THR A 22 5.09 17.92 -14.01
N VAL A 23 6.07 18.47 -13.29
CA VAL A 23 6.62 17.84 -12.06
C VAL A 23 5.53 17.67 -11.00
N VAL A 24 4.72 18.71 -10.75
CA VAL A 24 3.59 18.62 -9.81
C VAL A 24 2.56 17.59 -10.31
N ALA A 25 2.24 17.56 -11.60
CA ALA A 25 1.30 16.59 -12.15
C ALA A 25 1.82 15.15 -12.07
N THR A 26 3.11 14.91 -12.35
CA THR A 26 3.74 13.58 -12.25
C THR A 26 3.84 13.10 -10.81
N ALA A 27 4.20 13.96 -9.86
CA ALA A 27 4.11 13.67 -8.42
C ALA A 27 2.66 13.52 -7.91
N SER A 28 1.66 13.96 -8.71
CA SER A 28 0.23 13.71 -8.45
C SER A 28 -0.30 12.46 -9.19
N VAL A 29 0.54 11.72 -9.92
CA VAL A 29 0.17 10.38 -10.42
C VAL A 29 0.53 9.37 -9.33
N GLY A 30 -0.31 9.30 -8.29
CA GLY A 30 -0.32 8.15 -7.41
C GLY A 30 -0.47 6.89 -8.27
N MET A 31 0.41 5.90 -8.08
CA MET A 31 0.37 4.68 -8.87
C MET A 31 -0.84 3.86 -8.46
N THR A 32 -1.95 3.99 -9.20
CA THR A 32 -3.07 3.03 -9.18
C THR A 32 -2.58 1.70 -9.76
N VAL A 33 -1.81 0.96 -8.98
CA VAL A 33 -1.47 -0.43 -9.27
C VAL A 33 -2.73 -1.25 -8.99
N THR A 34 -3.57 -1.41 -10.00
CA THR A 34 -4.58 -2.47 -9.99
C THR A 34 -3.85 -3.81 -10.08
N ILE A 35 -3.51 -4.37 -8.92
CA ILE A 35 -2.99 -5.73 -8.83
C ILE A 35 -4.13 -6.66 -9.28
N ILE A 36 -3.91 -7.36 -10.39
CA ILE A 36 -4.87 -8.35 -10.89
C ILE A 36 -4.49 -9.68 -10.25
N ASN A 37 -5.07 -9.99 -9.10
CA ASN A 37 -5.07 -11.35 -8.60
C ASN A 37 -6.02 -12.17 -9.49
N ASP A 38 -5.48 -13.17 -10.21
CA ASP A 38 -6.24 -14.03 -11.14
C ASP A 38 -7.14 -15.06 -10.39
N ASP A 39 -7.07 -15.07 -9.06
CA ASP A 39 -8.06 -15.65 -8.15
C ASP A 39 -8.67 -14.53 -7.29
N SER A 40 -9.98 -14.28 -7.44
CA SER A 40 -10.75 -13.47 -6.50
C SER A 40 -10.67 -14.12 -5.11
N ASN A 41 -10.15 -13.41 -4.10
CA ASN A 41 -10.00 -13.95 -2.75
C ASN A 41 -11.35 -14.45 -2.21
N GLU A 42 -11.34 -15.44 -1.31
CA GLU A 42 -12.55 -16.18 -0.93
C GLU A 42 -13.63 -15.33 -0.22
N TYR A 43 -13.29 -14.10 0.17
CA TYR A 43 -14.17 -13.09 0.78
C TYR A 43 -14.57 -11.96 -0.20
N GLY A 44 -14.10 -12.01 -1.45
CA GLY A 44 -14.37 -11.00 -2.48
C GLY A 44 -13.89 -9.59 -2.15
N ALA A 45 -12.94 -9.44 -1.23
CA ALA A 45 -12.60 -8.17 -0.60
C ALA A 45 -11.43 -7.46 -1.33
N ASP A 46 -11.75 -6.42 -2.09
CA ASP A 46 -10.79 -5.65 -2.91
C ASP A 46 -10.24 -4.44 -2.15
N PHE A 47 -8.92 -4.26 -2.16
CA PHE A 47 -8.23 -3.12 -1.54
C PHE A 47 -7.29 -2.42 -2.53
N SER A 48 -7.12 -1.11 -2.39
CA SER A 48 -6.13 -0.34 -3.13
C SER A 48 -5.31 0.57 -2.22
N PHE A 49 -4.14 0.99 -2.71
CA PHE A 49 -3.13 1.70 -1.93
C PHE A 49 -2.71 3.02 -2.61
N GLU A 50 -2.64 4.10 -1.84
CA GLU A 50 -2.04 5.37 -2.26
C GLU A 50 -0.93 5.77 -1.28
N TYR A 51 0.32 5.84 -1.75
CA TYR A 51 1.47 6.25 -0.95
C TYR A 51 1.73 7.75 -1.10
N ALA A 52 1.81 8.46 0.02
CA ALA A 52 2.03 9.91 0.06
C ALA A 52 3.49 10.23 0.41
N GLU A 53 4.37 10.30 -0.59
CA GLU A 53 5.82 10.60 -0.45
C GLU A 53 6.12 11.75 0.53
N GLU A 54 5.45 12.89 0.39
CA GLU A 54 5.67 14.09 1.21
C GLU A 54 5.35 13.90 2.70
N LEU A 55 4.55 12.89 3.03
CA LEU A 55 4.06 12.62 4.39
C LEU A 55 4.51 11.25 4.95
N LYS A 56 5.11 10.39 4.13
CA LYS A 56 5.51 9.01 4.49
C LYS A 56 4.39 8.21 5.14
N HIS A 57 3.19 8.29 4.56
CA HIS A 57 2.02 7.54 4.99
C HIS A 57 1.49 6.72 3.81
N LEU A 58 1.00 5.52 4.11
CA LEU A 58 0.20 4.73 3.17
C LEU A 58 -1.28 4.94 3.49
N LEU A 59 -2.08 5.19 2.47
CA LEU A 59 -3.53 5.17 2.52
C LEU A 59 -4.01 3.83 1.95
N VAL A 60 -4.79 3.10 2.73
CA VAL A 60 -5.41 1.82 2.34
C VAL A 60 -6.91 2.07 2.17
N PHE A 61 -7.41 1.87 0.96
CA PHE A 61 -8.82 1.92 0.64
C PHE A 61 -9.39 0.50 0.62
N TYR A 62 -10.66 0.36 0.98
CA TYR A 62 -11.40 -0.90 0.89
C TYR A 62 -12.56 -0.66 -0.08
N ASP A 63 -12.45 -1.21 -1.29
CA ASP A 63 -13.13 -0.71 -2.48
C ASP A 63 -14.38 -1.51 -2.85
N ASP A 64 -14.37 -2.85 -2.72
CA ASP A 64 -15.54 -3.74 -2.90
C ASP A 64 -15.44 -5.00 -2.00
N GLY A 65 -16.50 -5.81 -1.91
CA GLY A 65 -16.54 -7.09 -1.18
C GLY A 65 -17.47 -7.21 0.03
N ASP A 66 -17.45 -8.38 0.68
CA ASP A 66 -18.27 -8.69 1.86
C ASP A 66 -17.65 -8.13 3.16
N GLY A 67 -18.43 -7.36 3.93
CA GLY A 67 -17.95 -6.61 5.10
C GLY A 67 -17.28 -7.47 6.18
N LEU A 68 -16.00 -7.17 6.46
CA LEU A 68 -15.12 -7.93 7.34
C LEU A 68 -15.12 -7.40 8.79
N ARG A 69 -14.75 -8.23 9.77
CA ARG A 69 -14.58 -7.76 11.16
C ARG A 69 -13.27 -7.00 11.35
N ALA A 70 -13.36 -5.81 11.95
CA ALA A 70 -12.22 -4.93 12.18
C ALA A 70 -11.12 -5.55 13.06
N GLY A 71 -11.48 -6.48 13.97
CA GLY A 71 -10.52 -7.21 14.81
C GLY A 71 -9.86 -8.40 14.13
N ASN A 72 -10.36 -8.84 12.97
CA ASN A 72 -9.92 -10.00 12.20
C ASN A 72 -9.16 -9.62 10.92
N LEU A 73 -9.41 -8.40 10.43
CA LEU A 73 -8.63 -7.75 9.38
C LEU A 73 -7.36 -7.15 10.00
N VAL A 74 -6.20 -7.50 9.45
CA VAL A 74 -4.87 -7.21 9.98
C VAL A 74 -4.01 -6.56 8.91
N VAL A 75 -3.25 -5.54 9.30
CA VAL A 75 -2.16 -4.98 8.51
C VAL A 75 -0.85 -5.52 9.06
N ALA A 76 -0.10 -6.24 8.23
CA ALA A 76 1.23 -6.72 8.53
C ALA A 76 2.27 -5.87 7.78
N GLY A 77 3.43 -5.62 8.39
CA GLY A 77 4.52 -4.84 7.79
C GLY A 77 5.79 -4.83 8.64
N PRO A 78 6.79 -3.98 8.32
CA PRO A 78 8.09 -3.98 8.99
C PRO A 78 8.06 -3.63 10.48
N GLN A 79 6.94 -3.10 10.99
CA GLN A 79 6.72 -2.79 12.40
C GLN A 79 6.06 -3.93 13.19
N GLY A 80 5.66 -5.02 12.53
CA GLY A 80 4.82 -6.08 13.08
C GLY A 80 3.39 -6.04 12.53
N GLU A 81 2.45 -6.63 13.28
CA GLU A 81 1.06 -6.83 12.87
C GLU A 81 0.09 -6.06 13.77
N VAL A 82 -0.88 -5.36 13.15
CA VAL A 82 -1.90 -4.56 13.85
C VAL A 82 -3.29 -4.76 13.24
N THR A 83 -4.32 -4.91 14.07
CA THR A 83 -5.70 -5.03 13.56
C THR A 83 -6.25 -3.70 13.05
N TRP A 84 -7.14 -3.75 12.06
CA TRP A 84 -7.84 -2.57 11.53
C TRP A 84 -8.60 -1.80 12.63
N ALA A 85 -9.17 -2.53 13.60
CA ALA A 85 -9.79 -1.99 14.81
C ALA A 85 -8.83 -1.14 15.65
N GLN A 86 -7.55 -1.50 15.75
CA GLN A 86 -6.54 -0.69 16.46
C GLN A 86 -6.14 0.57 15.67
N ILE A 87 -6.08 0.49 14.33
CA ILE A 87 -5.67 1.61 13.47
C ILE A 87 -6.72 2.73 13.49
N GLU A 88 -7.99 2.37 13.26
CA GLU A 88 -9.11 3.32 13.17
C GLU A 88 -9.86 3.52 14.51
N GLY A 89 -9.52 2.76 15.56
CA GLY A 89 -10.10 2.89 16.90
C GLY A 89 -11.51 2.30 17.06
N LEU A 90 -11.86 1.33 16.21
CA LEU A 90 -13.16 0.65 16.19
C LEU A 90 -13.24 -0.47 17.24
N ALA A 91 -14.44 -1.01 17.50
CA ALA A 91 -14.55 -2.24 18.27
C ALA A 91 -14.08 -3.46 17.45
N PRO A 92 -13.38 -4.46 18.02
CA PRO A 92 -12.91 -5.64 17.27
C PRO A 92 -14.03 -6.44 16.58
N ASN A 93 -15.25 -6.39 17.14
CA ASN A 93 -16.44 -7.03 16.59
C ASN A 93 -17.27 -6.13 15.65
N GLU A 94 -16.77 -4.95 15.32
CA GLU A 94 -17.40 -4.03 14.36
C GLU A 94 -17.10 -4.47 12.92
N THR A 95 -18.06 -4.26 12.02
CA THR A 95 -17.90 -4.58 10.60
C THR A 95 -17.33 -3.37 9.86
N VAL A 96 -16.22 -3.56 9.17
CA VAL A 96 -15.73 -2.64 8.14
C VAL A 96 -16.45 -3.01 6.84
N GLU A 97 -17.15 -2.06 6.24
CA GLU A 97 -17.76 -2.21 4.91
C GLU A 97 -16.91 -1.46 3.87
N PRO A 98 -16.91 -1.87 2.58
CA PRO A 98 -16.23 -1.14 1.52
C PRO A 98 -16.70 0.31 1.44
N ASN A 99 -15.77 1.27 1.45
CA ASN A 99 -16.08 2.69 1.51
C ASN A 99 -14.89 3.59 1.10
N ASN A 100 -15.21 4.77 0.57
CA ASN A 100 -14.24 5.73 0.04
C ASN A 100 -13.45 6.52 1.12
N LEU A 101 -13.36 6.06 2.38
CA LEU A 101 -12.52 6.69 3.42
C LEU A 101 -11.27 5.83 3.65
N PRO A 102 -10.07 6.30 3.29
CA PRO A 102 -8.86 5.51 3.46
C PRO A 102 -8.48 5.39 4.94
N THR A 103 -8.18 4.16 5.34
CA THR A 103 -7.47 3.85 6.58
C THR A 103 -5.99 4.18 6.40
N ARG A 104 -5.40 4.94 7.32
CA ARG A 104 -4.04 5.49 7.14
C ARG A 104 -3.02 4.78 8.02
N LEU A 105 -1.92 4.30 7.42
CA LEU A 105 -0.75 3.82 8.15
C LEU A 105 0.19 4.99 8.45
N ALA A 106 0.43 5.27 9.74
CA ALA A 106 1.14 6.46 10.19
C ALA A 106 1.70 6.31 11.63
N PRO A 107 2.71 7.12 12.02
CA PRO A 107 3.20 7.17 13.40
C PRO A 107 2.22 7.85 14.38
N GLY A 108 1.07 8.33 13.87
CA GLY A 108 0.01 8.96 14.66
C GLY A 108 -1.11 8.02 15.12
N ASN A 109 -1.08 6.73 14.78
CA ASN A 109 -2.04 5.71 15.23
C ASN A 109 -1.33 4.37 15.53
N ALA A 110 -2.09 3.27 15.63
CA ALA A 110 -1.55 1.98 16.07
C ALA A 110 -0.45 1.39 15.19
N TYR A 111 -0.35 1.77 13.90
CA TYR A 111 0.76 1.33 13.04
C TYR A 111 2.12 1.87 13.49
N GLY A 112 2.15 3.00 14.21
CA GLY A 112 3.29 3.42 15.03
C GLY A 112 4.52 4.00 14.31
N ALA A 113 4.66 3.82 12.99
CA ALA A 113 5.79 4.34 12.22
C ALA A 113 5.38 5.07 10.92
N GLU A 114 6.36 5.77 10.35
CA GLU A 114 6.36 6.18 8.93
C GLU A 114 6.38 4.93 8.03
N VAL A 115 5.77 5.01 6.84
CA VAL A 115 5.93 4.03 5.75
C VAL A 115 6.93 4.57 4.73
N ASN A 116 7.75 3.70 4.16
CA ASN A 116 8.75 4.02 3.15
C ASN A 116 8.42 3.28 1.84
N GLU A 117 8.90 3.78 0.70
CA GLU A 117 8.69 3.18 -0.64
C GLU A 117 9.25 1.75 -0.77
N GLU A 118 10.17 1.35 0.11
CA GLU A 118 10.81 0.03 0.14
C GLU A 118 10.17 -0.93 1.16
N ASP A 119 9.19 -0.48 1.96
CA ASP A 119 8.49 -1.33 2.94
C ASP A 119 7.54 -2.30 2.22
N TYR A 120 7.44 -3.55 2.67
CA TYR A 120 6.43 -4.50 2.20
C TYR A 120 5.25 -4.54 3.18
N ILE A 121 4.02 -4.34 2.70
CA ILE A 121 2.81 -4.26 3.52
C ILE A 121 1.76 -5.27 3.01
N GLU A 122 1.11 -5.99 3.92
CA GLU A 122 0.05 -6.95 3.60
C GLU A 122 -1.23 -6.66 4.38
N ILE A 123 -2.37 -6.87 3.71
CA ILE A 123 -3.71 -6.90 4.29
C ILE A 123 -4.14 -8.36 4.39
N ARG A 124 -4.19 -8.89 5.62
CA ARG A 124 -4.53 -10.28 5.93
C ARG A 124 -5.87 -10.36 6.65
N TYR A 125 -6.62 -11.44 6.44
CA TYR A 125 -7.84 -11.73 7.19
C TYR A 125 -7.80 -13.11 7.84
N TYR A 126 -8.16 -13.11 9.12
CA TYR A 126 -8.17 -14.29 10.00
C TYR A 126 -9.63 -14.68 10.32
N PRO A 127 -10.22 -15.70 9.69
CA PRO A 127 -11.62 -16.04 9.89
C PRO A 127 -11.92 -16.53 11.32
N GLU A 128 -13.20 -16.39 11.73
CA GLU A 128 -13.64 -16.66 13.10
C GLU A 128 -13.38 -18.12 13.52
N GLY A 129 -12.71 -18.31 14.66
CA GLY A 129 -12.40 -19.62 15.23
C GLY A 129 -10.99 -20.15 14.95
N GLN A 130 -10.16 -19.42 14.18
CA GLN A 130 -8.73 -19.76 13.99
C GLN A 130 -7.78 -18.90 14.84
N ARG A 131 -8.23 -17.73 15.33
CA ARG A 131 -7.43 -16.88 16.23
C ARG A 131 -7.35 -17.49 17.63
N ASN A 132 -6.19 -18.03 18.00
CA ASN A 132 -5.95 -18.60 19.33
C ASN A 132 -5.73 -17.48 20.38
N GLU A 133 -6.81 -17.07 21.05
CA GLU A 133 -6.79 -16.11 22.18
C GLU A 133 -6.00 -16.60 23.42
N GLU A 134 -5.50 -17.84 23.42
CA GLU A 134 -4.82 -18.50 24.54
C GLU A 134 -3.27 -18.47 24.44
N ASN A 135 -2.71 -17.97 23.32
CA ASN A 135 -1.27 -17.85 23.08
C ASN A 135 -0.74 -16.43 23.38
N ASP A 136 0.56 -16.31 23.73
CA ASP A 136 1.24 -15.00 23.89
C ASP A 136 1.32 -14.22 22.57
N ASP A 137 1.35 -14.91 21.42
CA ASP A 137 1.11 -14.34 20.10
C ASP A 137 -0.22 -14.87 19.52
N PRO A 138 -1.20 -14.00 19.19
CA PRO A 138 -2.53 -14.41 18.75
C PRO A 138 -2.62 -14.72 17.25
N PHE A 139 -1.50 -14.70 16.52
CA PHE A 139 -1.42 -14.91 15.07
C PHE A 139 -0.59 -16.15 14.69
N GLU A 140 0.39 -16.59 15.51
CA GLU A 140 1.33 -17.69 15.21
C GLU A 140 0.71 -19.03 14.71
N GLU A 141 -0.52 -19.36 15.12
CA GLU A 141 -1.22 -20.62 14.75
C GLU A 141 -2.46 -20.41 13.87
N ALA A 142 -2.81 -19.17 13.53
CA ALA A 142 -4.05 -18.85 12.85
C ALA A 142 -3.83 -18.81 11.32
N GLU A 143 -4.54 -19.64 10.55
CA GLU A 143 -4.51 -19.56 9.09
C GLU A 143 -5.06 -18.19 8.64
N SER A 144 -4.32 -17.51 7.76
CA SER A 144 -4.65 -16.16 7.28
C SER A 144 -4.79 -16.15 5.76
N VAL A 145 -5.85 -15.53 5.26
CA VAL A 145 -5.99 -15.26 3.83
C VAL A 145 -5.38 -13.89 3.53
N LEU A 146 -4.40 -13.85 2.62
CA LEU A 146 -3.90 -12.60 2.05
C LEU A 146 -4.99 -12.01 1.13
N LEU A 147 -5.46 -10.81 1.45
CA LEU A 147 -6.47 -10.11 0.65
C LEU A 147 -5.83 -9.15 -0.35
N ALA A 148 -4.78 -8.44 0.07
CA ALA A 148 -4.02 -7.54 -0.77
C ALA A 148 -2.59 -7.31 -0.23
N SER A 149 -1.68 -6.91 -1.10
CA SER A 149 -0.26 -6.67 -0.85
C SER A 149 0.17 -5.33 -1.47
N TRP A 150 1.16 -4.66 -0.89
CA TRP A 150 1.75 -3.43 -1.42
C TRP A 150 3.27 -3.49 -1.43
N ASN A 151 3.85 -3.04 -2.54
CA ASN A 151 5.29 -3.09 -2.81
C ASN A 151 5.86 -4.52 -2.60
N GLU A 152 5.26 -5.49 -3.29
CA GLU A 152 5.70 -6.88 -3.26
C GLU A 152 7.18 -7.00 -3.61
N PRO A 153 7.99 -7.69 -2.80
CA PRO A 153 9.41 -7.89 -3.10
C PRO A 153 9.50 -8.71 -4.38
N SER A 154 10.00 -8.08 -5.45
CA SER A 154 10.08 -8.71 -6.77
C SER A 154 10.77 -10.08 -6.67
N GLU A 155 10.03 -11.16 -6.92
CA GLU A 155 10.58 -12.50 -7.01
C GLU A 155 11.66 -12.49 -8.10
N GLY A 156 12.93 -12.47 -7.67
CA GLY A 156 14.05 -12.27 -8.58
C GLY A 156 14.11 -13.41 -9.58
N ASP A 157 13.93 -13.08 -10.87
CA ASP A 157 13.74 -14.02 -11.98
C ASP A 157 14.50 -15.33 -11.79
N GLY A 158 13.71 -16.38 -11.52
CA GLY A 158 14.18 -17.76 -11.38
C GLY A 158 14.60 -18.38 -12.70
N GLU A 159 15.40 -17.67 -13.50
CA GLU A 159 16.12 -18.20 -14.66
C GLU A 159 17.25 -19.13 -14.20
N ASP A 160 16.87 -20.23 -13.54
CA ASP A 160 17.69 -21.43 -13.35
C ASP A 160 17.80 -22.16 -14.70
N GLY A 161 18.40 -21.46 -15.66
CA GLY A 161 18.65 -21.93 -17.01
C GLY A 161 19.50 -23.20 -16.93
N PRO A 162 19.14 -24.27 -17.64
CA PRO A 162 19.67 -25.61 -17.38
C PRO A 162 21.19 -25.61 -17.49
N VAL A 163 21.85 -25.89 -16.37
CA VAL A 163 23.30 -25.85 -16.25
C VAL A 163 23.92 -26.92 -17.16
N GLU A 164 24.35 -26.52 -18.35
CA GLU A 164 25.04 -27.41 -19.29
C GLU A 164 26.32 -27.94 -18.64
N ALA A 165 26.30 -29.22 -18.27
CA ALA A 165 27.46 -29.90 -17.71
C ALA A 165 28.58 -29.94 -18.77
N PRO A 166 29.84 -29.64 -18.41
CA PRO A 166 30.94 -29.69 -19.37
C PRO A 166 31.16 -31.14 -19.86
N GLU A 167 30.91 -31.38 -21.14
CA GLU A 167 31.28 -32.64 -21.78
C GLU A 167 32.80 -32.89 -21.65
N SER A 168 33.18 -34.14 -21.42
CA SER A 168 34.54 -34.56 -21.00
C SER A 168 35.27 -35.41 -22.06
#